data_AF-A0A4R6S6E9-F1
#
_entry.id   AF-A0A4R6S6E9-F1
#
_cell.length_a   1.000
_cell.length_b   1.000
_cell.length_c   1.000
_cell.angle_alpha   90.00
_cell.angle_beta   90.00
_cell.angle_gamma   90.00
#
_symmetry.space_group_name_H-M   'P 1'
#
loop_
_entity.id
_entity.type
_entity.pdbx_description
1 polymer ?
#
loop_
_entity_poly.entity_id
_entity_poly.type
_entity_poly.pdbx_seq_one_letter_code
_entity_poly.pdbx_strand_id
1 'polypeptide(L)'
;MNLQQDAADFDARLKRQARVTPEISESTCRQLVSRAEGEARTRQKRIRIGLIGSFAAVVALGVPSAAVANVVFQAQTGRINASEEQQLQPSVDGPGGESDEGVFDPGSEGAPGAEWIDMGASDLDQYIASRAPRDIALPDGVTWDDALAHFFSRFDQDAYIASNDLGGNGQVQAESLVIDIMLENQARREWLTAWFDAYNRKDGAMMSKAGLMLSQSADWPAEAASTRGAYLEQMHEWGRLIATGDYEAAQAFATYHEWSEFSDGKDYSVVTGDILTGARVVVPEEGNS
;
A
#
# COMPACT_ATOMS: atom_id res chain seq x y z
N MET A 1 22.93 45.89 -16.02
CA MET A 1 21.78 45.18 -15.44
C MET A 1 22.00 45.14 -13.93
N ASN A 2 21.05 45.68 -13.16
CA ASN A 2 21.22 45.98 -11.76
C ASN A 2 20.59 44.86 -10.92
N LEU A 3 21.39 43.86 -10.53
CA LEU A 3 20.93 42.63 -9.86
C LEU A 3 20.13 42.88 -8.57
N GLN A 4 20.35 44.02 -7.90
CA GLN A 4 19.58 44.41 -6.72
C GLN A 4 18.14 44.82 -7.04
N GLN A 5 17.90 45.32 -8.25
CA GLN A 5 16.58 45.78 -8.69
C GLN A 5 15.70 44.60 -9.09
N ASP A 6 16.29 43.57 -9.73
CA ASP A 6 15.59 42.34 -10.11
C ASP A 6 15.16 41.50 -8.90
N ALA A 7 15.98 41.47 -7.83
CA ALA A 7 15.63 40.77 -6.59
C ALA A 7 14.46 41.45 -5.84
N ALA A 8 14.43 42.78 -5.83
CA ALA A 8 13.34 43.54 -5.21
C ALA A 8 12.02 43.38 -5.97
N ASP A 9 12.06 43.37 -7.30
CA ASP A 9 10.88 43.14 -8.14
C ASP A 9 10.36 41.71 -8.03
N PHE A 10 11.23 40.72 -7.87
CA PHE A 10 10.84 39.33 -7.62
C PHE A 10 10.15 39.15 -6.27
N ASP A 11 10.70 39.72 -5.18
CA ASP A 11 10.10 39.70 -3.85
C ASP A 11 8.72 40.41 -3.83
N ALA A 12 8.59 41.52 -4.57
CA ALA A 12 7.32 42.24 -4.71
C ALA A 12 6.26 41.47 -5.54
N ARG A 13 6.68 40.54 -6.41
CA ARG A 13 5.77 39.63 -7.13
C ARG A 13 5.35 38.44 -6.26
N LEU A 14 6.26 37.86 -5.49
CA LEU A 14 5.96 36.81 -4.52
C LEU A 14 4.95 37.29 -3.47
N LYS A 15 5.14 38.50 -2.91
CA LYS A 15 4.20 39.10 -1.95
C LYS A 15 2.82 39.39 -2.54
N ARG A 16 2.71 39.61 -3.85
CA ARG A 16 1.42 39.78 -4.55
C ARG A 16 0.74 38.46 -4.90
N GLN A 17 1.50 37.38 -5.06
CA GLN A 17 0.98 36.04 -5.39
C GLN A 17 0.68 35.19 -4.15
N ALA A 18 1.28 35.50 -3.01
CA ALA A 18 0.88 34.96 -1.72
C ALA A 18 -0.53 35.46 -1.38
N ARG A 19 -1.55 34.77 -1.90
CA ARG A 19 -2.92 34.89 -1.40
C ARG A 19 -2.88 34.57 0.08
N VAL A 20 -3.63 35.34 0.87
CA VAL A 20 -3.92 35.01 2.27
C VAL A 20 -4.43 33.58 2.28
N THR A 21 -3.60 32.65 2.76
CA THR A 21 -4.01 31.28 3.03
C THR A 21 -5.27 31.39 3.88
N PRO A 22 -6.41 30.78 3.49
CA PRO A 22 -7.56 30.78 4.38
C PRO A 22 -7.08 30.13 5.68
N GLU A 23 -7.00 30.94 6.74
CA GLU A 23 -6.62 30.46 8.06
C GLU A 23 -7.62 29.35 8.40
N ILE A 24 -7.14 28.11 8.41
CA ILE A 24 -7.92 27.00 8.91
C ILE A 24 -8.19 27.34 10.36
N SER A 25 -9.43 27.74 10.65
CA SER A 25 -9.78 28.23 11.96
C SER A 25 -9.46 27.17 13.00
N GLU A 26 -8.91 27.59 14.14
CA GLU A 26 -8.53 26.68 15.21
C GLU A 26 -9.71 25.81 15.68
N SER A 27 -10.94 26.31 15.54
CA SER A 27 -12.17 25.55 15.79
C SER A 27 -12.42 24.44 14.76
N THR A 28 -12.05 24.61 13.48
CA THR A 28 -12.10 23.56 12.46
C THR A 28 -11.10 22.46 12.77
N CYS A 29 -9.87 22.81 13.13
CA CYS A 29 -8.87 21.81 13.57
C CYS A 29 -9.35 21.05 14.81
N ARG A 30 -9.88 21.74 15.82
CA ARG A 30 -10.43 21.09 17.03
C ARG A 30 -11.65 20.23 16.73
N GLN A 31 -12.49 20.58 15.75
CA GLN A 31 -13.62 19.74 15.33
C GLN A 31 -13.16 18.48 14.60
N LEU A 32 -12.13 18.57 13.75
CA LEU A 32 -11.56 17.39 13.08
C LEU A 32 -10.90 16.44 14.09
N VAL A 33 -10.13 16.98 15.03
CA VAL A 33 -9.51 16.20 16.11
C VAL A 33 -10.56 15.58 17.03
N SER A 34 -11.58 16.33 17.45
CA SER A 34 -12.62 15.79 18.34
C SER A 34 -13.50 14.73 17.66
N ARG A 35 -13.70 14.84 16.34
CA ARG A 35 -14.39 13.82 15.55
C ARG A 35 -13.56 12.55 15.43
N ALA A 36 -12.26 12.67 15.15
CA ALA A 36 -11.33 11.54 15.12
C ALA A 36 -11.22 10.84 16.50
N GLU A 37 -11.16 11.61 17.59
CA GLU A 37 -11.13 11.07 18.96
C GLU A 37 -12.45 10.40 19.38
N GLY A 38 -13.59 10.93 18.95
CA GLY A 38 -14.91 10.36 19.20
C GLY A 38 -15.10 8.98 18.55
N GLU A 39 -14.64 8.84 17.30
CA GLU A 39 -14.68 7.60 16.52
C GLU A 39 -13.70 6.56 17.08
N ALA A 40 -12.50 6.97 17.52
CA ALA A 40 -11.53 6.08 18.16
C ALA A 40 -12.03 5.49 19.49
N ARG A 41 -12.74 6.28 20.32
CA ARG A 41 -13.29 5.80 21.60
C ARG A 41 -14.48 4.86 21.45
N THR A 42 -15.28 5.02 20.38
CA THR A 42 -16.38 4.08 20.09
C THR A 42 -15.86 2.75 19.51
N ARG A 43 -14.74 2.79 18.76
CA ARG A 43 -14.03 1.62 18.21
C ARG A 43 -13.47 0.70 19.30
N GLN A 44 -12.82 1.25 20.34
CA GLN A 44 -12.23 0.45 21.42
C GLN A 44 -13.26 -0.35 22.23
N LYS A 45 -14.49 0.19 22.40
CA LYS A 45 -15.57 -0.52 23.10
C LYS A 45 -16.22 -1.63 22.27
N ARG A 46 -16.27 -1.49 20.94
CA ARG A 46 -16.86 -2.50 20.04
C ARG A 46 -15.92 -3.69 19.79
N ILE A 47 -14.61 -3.45 19.69
CA ILE A 47 -13.61 -4.53 19.53
C ILE A 47 -13.57 -5.45 20.77
N ARG A 48 -13.71 -4.90 21.98
CA ARG A 48 -13.77 -5.72 23.21
C ARG A 48 -15.00 -6.62 23.32
N ILE A 49 -16.10 -6.29 22.64
CA ILE A 49 -17.33 -7.10 22.68
C ILE A 49 -17.34 -8.15 21.55
N GLY A 50 -16.65 -7.90 20.42
CA GLY A 50 -16.57 -8.84 19.30
C GLY A 50 -15.61 -10.03 19.52
N LEU A 51 -14.59 -9.89 20.36
CA LEU A 51 -13.58 -10.94 20.58
C LEU A 51 -14.03 -12.10 21.49
N ILE A 52 -15.19 -12.00 22.14
CA ILE A 52 -15.72 -13.08 23.02
C ILE A 52 -16.70 -14.01 22.26
N GLY A 53 -17.11 -13.65 21.03
CA GLY A 53 -18.20 -14.34 20.32
C GLY A 53 -17.82 -15.43 19.30
N SER A 54 -16.55 -15.54 18.89
CA SER A 54 -16.19 -16.32 17.69
C SER A 54 -15.24 -17.51 17.96
N PHE A 55 -15.26 -18.07 19.17
CA PHE A 55 -14.52 -19.30 19.52
C PHE A 55 -15.46 -20.49 19.75
N ALA A 56 -16.43 -20.69 18.85
CA ALA A 56 -17.20 -21.93 18.80
C ALA A 56 -17.71 -22.17 17.38
N ALA A 57 -17.08 -23.15 16.72
CA ALA A 57 -17.52 -23.89 15.52
C ALA A 57 -16.79 -23.60 14.20
N VAL A 58 -15.57 -24.14 14.05
CA VAL A 58 -15.23 -25.02 12.90
C VAL A 58 -14.27 -26.10 13.41
N VAL A 59 -14.77 -27.34 13.45
CA VAL A 59 -14.02 -28.56 13.72
C VAL A 59 -13.53 -29.14 12.40
N ALA A 60 -12.24 -29.45 12.35
CA ALA A 60 -11.58 -30.45 11.50
C ALA A 60 -11.70 -30.30 9.96
N LEU A 61 -10.78 -29.54 9.38
CA LEU A 61 -10.10 -29.95 8.14
C LEU A 61 -8.60 -29.81 8.38
N GLY A 62 -7.89 -30.93 8.25
CA GLY A 62 -6.45 -31.02 8.46
C GLY A 62 -5.72 -30.13 7.47
N VAL A 63 -5.08 -29.08 7.98
CA VAL A 63 -4.05 -28.36 7.25
C VAL A 63 -2.85 -29.32 7.19
N PRO A 64 -2.34 -29.69 6.00
CA PRO A 64 -1.01 -30.26 5.95
C PRO A 64 -0.06 -29.14 6.40
N SER A 65 0.42 -29.23 7.63
CA SER A 65 1.63 -28.51 8.04
C SER A 65 2.77 -29.07 7.20
N ALA A 66 2.92 -28.56 5.99
CA ALA A 66 4.18 -28.65 5.27
C ALA A 66 5.22 -28.08 6.24
N ALA A 67 6.19 -28.91 6.61
CA ALA A 67 7.37 -28.44 7.32
C ALA A 67 8.05 -27.43 6.39
N VAL A 68 7.73 -26.16 6.58
CA VAL A 68 8.47 -25.06 5.96
C VAL A 68 9.84 -25.14 6.58
N ALA A 69 10.83 -25.61 5.80
CA ALA A 69 12.22 -25.42 6.15
C ALA A 69 12.39 -23.90 6.34
N ASN A 70 12.76 -23.47 7.54
CA ASN A 70 13.10 -22.07 7.79
C ASN A 70 14.36 -21.75 6.97
N VAL A 71 14.18 -21.29 5.74
CA VAL A 71 15.25 -20.66 4.97
C VAL A 71 15.49 -19.32 5.63
N VAL A 72 16.66 -19.16 6.23
CA VAL A 72 17.10 -17.88 6.80
C VAL A 72 17.78 -17.12 5.67
N PHE A 73 17.22 -15.96 5.31
CA PHE A 73 17.78 -15.08 4.30
C PHE A 73 18.69 -14.04 4.94
N GLN A 74 19.78 -13.66 4.26
CA GLN A 74 20.61 -12.53 4.67
C GLN A 74 19.83 -11.22 4.65
N ALA A 75 18.85 -11.12 3.74
CA ALA A 75 17.89 -10.02 3.72
C ALA A 75 17.13 -9.85 5.05
N GLN A 76 16.94 -10.88 5.87
CA GLN A 76 16.26 -10.73 7.17
C GLN A 76 17.21 -10.18 8.24
N THR A 77 17.04 -8.92 8.63
CA THR A 77 17.92 -8.25 9.60
C THR A 77 17.38 -8.21 11.03
N GLY A 78 16.09 -8.52 11.23
CA GLY A 78 15.50 -8.60 12.56
C GLY A 78 13.98 -8.69 12.54
N ARG A 79 13.37 -8.90 13.72
CA ARG A 79 11.91 -8.88 13.88
C ARG A 79 11.47 -7.63 14.64
N ILE A 80 10.37 -7.03 14.17
CA ILE A 80 9.72 -5.91 14.85
C ILE A 80 8.86 -6.49 15.98
N ASN A 81 9.06 -6.00 17.21
CA ASN A 81 8.37 -6.44 18.43
C ASN A 81 8.61 -7.92 18.83
N ALA A 82 9.87 -8.38 18.82
CA ALA A 82 10.20 -9.74 19.29
C ALA A 82 10.02 -9.98 20.82
N SER A 83 9.50 -9.02 21.58
CA SER A 83 9.42 -9.13 23.04
C SER A 83 8.26 -8.36 23.68
N GLU A 84 7.07 -8.98 23.72
CA GLU A 84 6.25 -8.92 24.95
C GLU A 84 6.58 -10.08 25.91
N GLU A 85 7.27 -11.15 25.47
CA GLU A 85 7.67 -12.27 26.34
C GLU A 85 9.08 -12.16 26.95
N GLN A 86 9.90 -11.18 26.54
CA GLN A 86 11.25 -10.97 27.11
C GLN A 86 11.40 -9.74 28.01
N GLN A 87 10.36 -8.91 28.18
CA GLN A 87 10.39 -7.75 29.09
C GLN A 87 9.87 -8.04 30.52
N LEU A 88 9.74 -9.31 30.90
CA LEU A 88 9.53 -9.72 32.31
C LEU A 88 10.83 -10.16 32.99
N GLN A 89 11.96 -9.54 32.64
CA GLN A 89 13.10 -9.53 33.56
C GLN A 89 13.04 -8.24 34.37
N PRO A 90 12.92 -8.30 35.71
CA PRO A 90 12.99 -7.10 36.53
C PRO A 90 14.40 -6.52 36.40
N SER A 91 14.48 -5.31 35.87
CA SER A 91 15.68 -4.49 35.85
C SER A 91 16.21 -4.39 37.29
N VAL A 92 17.34 -5.02 37.56
CA VAL A 92 18.09 -4.77 38.78
C VAL A 92 18.90 -3.50 38.53
N ASP A 93 18.50 -2.41 39.20
CA ASP A 93 19.17 -1.12 39.17
C ASP A 93 20.68 -1.26 39.43
N GLY A 94 21.49 -0.89 38.44
CA GLY A 94 22.94 -0.72 38.56
C GLY A 94 23.34 0.63 37.98
N PRO A 95 23.96 1.54 38.76
CA PRO A 95 24.36 2.84 38.27
C PRO A 95 25.76 2.76 37.66
N GLY A 96 25.87 3.04 36.36
CA GLY A 96 27.15 3.30 35.70
C GLY A 96 27.34 2.49 34.43
N GLY A 97 27.23 3.17 33.29
CA GLY A 97 27.50 2.60 31.98
C GLY A 97 27.09 3.55 30.87
N GLU A 98 27.85 4.64 30.71
CA GLU A 98 27.94 5.34 29.43
C GLU A 98 28.34 4.31 28.36
N SER A 99 27.42 3.99 27.45
CA SER A 99 27.76 3.43 26.15
C SER A 99 27.11 4.33 25.11
N ASP A 100 27.97 5.21 24.62
CA ASP A 100 27.83 6.03 23.44
C ASP A 100 28.07 5.12 22.23
N GLU A 101 27.01 4.51 21.70
CA GLU A 101 26.94 4.07 20.31
C GLU A 101 25.53 4.38 19.81
N GLY A 102 25.42 5.39 18.95
CA GLY A 102 24.21 5.74 18.22
C GLY A 102 23.85 4.67 17.20
N VAL A 103 23.41 3.51 17.68
CA VAL A 103 22.58 2.60 16.89
C VAL A 103 21.26 3.32 16.72
N PHE A 104 20.94 3.66 15.46
CA PHE A 104 19.61 4.10 15.08
C PHE A 104 18.63 3.02 15.57
N ASP A 105 17.82 3.34 16.57
CA ASP A 105 16.68 2.54 17.00
C ASP A 105 15.50 3.04 16.16
N PRO A 106 15.20 2.42 14.99
CA PRO A 106 14.00 2.75 14.26
C PRO A 106 12.85 2.35 15.18
N GLY A 107 12.22 3.33 15.81
CA GLY A 107 11.27 3.11 16.89
C GLY A 107 10.19 2.05 16.59
N SER A 108 9.43 1.69 17.62
CA SER A 108 8.40 0.64 17.65
C SER A 108 7.18 0.81 16.72
N GLU A 109 7.32 1.50 15.58
CA GLU A 109 6.24 1.87 14.65
C GLU A 109 6.05 0.90 13.47
N GLY A 110 6.60 -0.31 13.52
CA GLY A 110 6.32 -1.31 12.49
C GLY A 110 5.08 -2.16 12.78
N ALA A 111 4.52 -2.75 11.71
CA ALA A 111 3.37 -3.63 11.83
C ALA A 111 3.70 -4.82 12.78
N PRO A 112 2.81 -5.18 13.73
CA PRO A 112 3.08 -6.27 14.65
C PRO A 112 3.41 -7.57 13.92
N GLY A 113 4.60 -8.13 14.20
CA GLY A 113 5.09 -9.36 13.58
C GLY A 113 5.78 -9.18 12.23
N ALA A 114 5.91 -7.95 11.72
CA ALA A 114 6.73 -7.67 10.55
C ALA A 114 8.23 -7.84 10.86
N GLU A 115 8.99 -8.14 9.82
CA GLU A 115 10.45 -8.30 9.89
C GLU A 115 11.12 -7.10 9.20
N TRP A 116 12.27 -6.66 9.71
CA TRP A 116 13.13 -5.71 8.99
C TRP A 116 13.90 -6.45 7.92
N ILE A 117 13.83 -5.93 6.70
CA ILE A 117 14.45 -6.51 5.51
C ILE A 117 15.47 -5.53 4.94
N ASP A 118 16.70 -6.00 4.74
CA ASP A 118 17.73 -5.29 4.00
C ASP A 118 17.41 -5.38 2.50
N MET A 119 16.99 -4.25 1.94
CA MET A 119 16.65 -4.12 0.52
C MET A 119 17.89 -4.05 -0.38
N GLY A 120 19.10 -4.04 0.19
CA GLY A 120 20.38 -4.17 -0.52
C GLY A 120 20.97 -5.58 -0.50
N ALA A 121 20.30 -6.54 0.14
CA ALA A 121 20.83 -7.90 0.26
C ALA A 121 20.88 -8.61 -1.11
N SER A 122 21.94 -9.39 -1.35
CA SER A 122 22.14 -10.12 -2.60
C SER A 122 21.13 -11.27 -2.81
N ASP A 123 20.45 -11.69 -1.74
CA ASP A 123 19.42 -12.73 -1.78
C ASP A 123 17.99 -12.18 -1.68
N LEU A 124 17.81 -10.86 -1.84
CA LEU A 124 16.51 -10.19 -1.76
C LEU A 124 15.48 -10.81 -2.71
N ASP A 125 15.85 -11.12 -3.96
CA ASP A 125 14.93 -11.72 -4.92
C ASP A 125 14.40 -13.08 -4.45
N GLN A 126 15.25 -13.88 -3.80
CA GLN A 126 14.85 -15.17 -3.25
C GLN A 126 13.92 -14.99 -2.05
N TYR A 127 14.20 -13.99 -1.21
CA TYR A 127 13.31 -13.60 -0.12
C TYR A 127 11.94 -13.16 -0.65
N ILE A 128 11.88 -12.23 -1.61
CA ILE A 128 10.64 -11.75 -2.23
C ILE A 128 9.86 -12.93 -2.84
N ALA A 129 10.53 -13.81 -3.59
CA ALA A 129 9.87 -14.97 -4.19
C ALA A 129 9.27 -15.93 -3.14
N SER A 130 9.92 -16.07 -1.98
CA SER A 130 9.42 -16.88 -0.86
C SER A 130 8.17 -16.28 -0.19
N ARG A 131 7.95 -14.97 -0.34
CA ARG A 131 6.80 -14.22 0.20
C ARG A 131 5.58 -14.19 -0.73
N ALA A 132 5.68 -14.72 -1.96
CA ALA A 132 4.59 -14.71 -2.93
C ALA A 132 3.26 -15.24 -2.32
N PRO A 133 2.18 -14.43 -2.29
CA PRO A 133 0.92 -14.81 -1.66
C PRO A 133 0.13 -15.78 -2.55
N ARG A 134 0.52 -17.06 -2.49
CA ARG A 134 0.00 -18.13 -3.36
C ARG A 134 -1.51 -18.40 -3.20
N ASP A 135 -2.13 -17.88 -2.16
CA ASP A 135 -3.56 -17.94 -1.88
C ASP A 135 -4.37 -16.84 -2.60
N ILE A 136 -3.72 -15.75 -3.05
CA ILE A 136 -4.35 -14.74 -3.89
C ILE A 136 -4.49 -15.29 -5.31
N ALA A 137 -5.73 -15.25 -5.81
CA ALA A 137 -6.04 -15.69 -7.16
C ALA A 137 -5.50 -14.72 -8.22
N LEU A 138 -4.89 -15.28 -9.26
CA LEU A 138 -4.42 -14.57 -10.45
C LEU A 138 -5.36 -14.82 -11.64
N PRO A 139 -5.25 -14.04 -12.73
CA PRO A 139 -6.00 -14.30 -13.96
C PRO A 139 -5.82 -15.72 -14.48
N ASP A 140 -6.84 -16.26 -15.15
CA ASP A 140 -6.79 -17.64 -15.65
C ASP A 140 -5.59 -17.82 -16.60
N GLY A 141 -4.76 -18.82 -16.30
CA GLY A 141 -3.54 -19.11 -17.08
C GLY A 141 -2.29 -18.36 -16.62
N VAL A 142 -2.38 -17.46 -15.64
CA VAL A 142 -1.24 -16.80 -15.01
C VAL A 142 -0.91 -17.50 -13.69
N THR A 143 0.35 -17.91 -13.53
CA THR A 143 0.85 -18.48 -12.27
C THR A 143 1.61 -17.43 -11.46
N TRP A 144 1.83 -17.70 -10.17
CA TRP A 144 2.67 -16.84 -9.35
C TRP A 144 4.13 -16.80 -9.81
N ASP A 145 4.61 -17.85 -10.48
CA ASP A 145 5.96 -17.84 -11.03
C ASP A 145 6.02 -16.89 -12.25
N ASP A 146 4.96 -16.81 -13.07
CA ASP A 146 4.84 -15.83 -14.15
C ASP A 146 4.74 -14.40 -13.59
N ALA A 147 3.89 -14.18 -12.58
CA ALA A 147 3.73 -12.88 -11.93
C ALA A 147 5.03 -12.38 -11.28
N LEU A 148 5.80 -13.28 -10.64
CA LEU A 148 7.13 -12.97 -10.10
C LEU A 148 8.12 -12.65 -11.23
N ALA A 149 8.11 -13.39 -12.33
CA ALA A 149 8.96 -13.09 -13.47
C ALA A 149 8.65 -11.69 -14.06
N HIS A 150 7.37 -11.32 -14.15
CA HIS A 150 6.96 -9.97 -14.53
C HIS A 150 7.35 -8.91 -13.50
N PHE A 151 7.25 -9.22 -12.21
CA PHE A 151 7.67 -8.31 -11.14
C PHE A 151 9.18 -8.01 -11.24
N PHE A 152 10.01 -9.06 -11.29
CA PHE A 152 11.47 -8.92 -11.35
C PHE A 152 11.97 -8.32 -12.67
N SER A 153 11.20 -8.40 -13.76
CA SER A 153 11.57 -7.70 -15.00
C SER A 153 11.44 -6.18 -14.90
N ARG A 154 10.75 -5.67 -13.87
CA ARG A 154 10.52 -4.24 -13.62
C ARG A 154 11.11 -3.74 -12.30
N PHE A 155 11.30 -4.62 -11.33
CA PHE A 155 11.90 -4.27 -10.06
C PHE A 155 13.41 -4.08 -10.25
N ASP A 156 13.86 -2.84 -10.11
CA ASP A 156 15.27 -2.47 -10.11
C ASP A 156 15.68 -2.17 -8.66
N GLN A 157 16.45 -3.09 -8.08
CA GLN A 157 16.92 -3.00 -6.70
C GLN A 157 17.80 -1.76 -6.48
N ASP A 158 18.69 -1.44 -7.43
CA ASP A 158 19.57 -0.28 -7.32
C ASP A 158 18.77 1.03 -7.39
N ALA A 159 17.79 1.10 -8.29
CA ALA A 159 16.89 2.24 -8.38
C ALA A 159 16.05 2.41 -7.11
N TYR A 160 15.55 1.31 -6.55
CA TYR A 160 14.81 1.32 -5.28
C TYR A 160 15.68 1.83 -4.13
N ILE A 161 16.92 1.35 -4.02
CA ILE A 161 17.87 1.82 -2.99
C ILE A 161 18.14 3.32 -3.20
N ALA A 162 18.43 3.75 -4.43
CA ALA A 162 18.73 5.14 -4.73
C ALA A 162 17.56 6.09 -4.41
N SER A 163 16.31 5.67 -4.58
CA SER A 163 15.14 6.50 -4.25
C SER A 163 14.81 6.54 -2.76
N ASN A 164 15.26 5.55 -1.98
CA ASN A 164 14.92 5.41 -0.57
C ASN A 164 16.11 5.63 0.39
N ASP A 165 17.34 5.76 -0.12
CA ASP A 165 18.52 6.10 0.66
C ASP A 165 18.57 7.59 0.99
N LEU A 166 17.75 8.00 1.95
CA LEU A 166 17.70 9.38 2.44
C LEU A 166 18.99 9.79 3.18
N GLY A 167 19.80 8.82 3.62
CA GLY A 167 21.01 9.04 4.43
C GLY A 167 22.33 8.96 3.65
N GLY A 168 22.30 8.47 2.40
CA GLY A 168 23.49 8.24 1.57
C GLY A 168 24.40 7.11 2.08
N ASN A 169 23.89 6.22 2.94
CA ASN A 169 24.67 5.14 3.54
C ASN A 169 24.47 3.79 2.83
N GLY A 170 23.61 3.74 1.81
CA GLY A 170 23.29 2.53 1.04
C GLY A 170 22.54 1.46 1.85
N GLN A 171 22.10 1.76 3.07
CA GLN A 171 21.40 0.82 3.94
C GLN A 171 19.91 1.14 3.94
N VAL A 172 19.21 0.68 2.91
CA VAL A 172 17.76 0.80 2.83
C VAL A 172 17.13 -0.43 3.47
N GLN A 173 16.40 -0.20 4.55
CA GLN A 173 15.59 -1.22 5.20
C GLN A 173 14.11 -0.98 4.95
N ALA A 174 13.35 -2.06 4.77
CA ALA A 174 11.90 -2.02 4.66
C ALA A 174 11.28 -3.07 5.58
N GLU A 175 10.06 -2.83 6.02
CA GLU A 175 9.27 -3.88 6.68
C GLU A 175 8.89 -4.95 5.66
N SER A 176 8.83 -6.21 6.09
CA SER A 176 8.37 -7.32 5.26
C SER A 176 6.96 -7.07 4.67
N LEU A 177 6.12 -6.30 5.37
CA LEU A 177 4.81 -5.87 4.89
C LEU A 177 4.89 -5.06 3.59
N VAL A 178 5.95 -4.27 3.39
CA VAL A 178 6.17 -3.51 2.15
C VAL A 178 6.32 -4.46 0.97
N ILE A 179 7.08 -5.55 1.14
CA ILE A 179 7.25 -6.58 0.11
C ILE A 179 5.92 -7.27 -0.19
N ASP A 180 5.12 -7.57 0.84
CA ASP A 180 3.79 -8.17 0.63
C ASP A 180 2.88 -7.22 -0.18
N ILE A 181 2.86 -5.92 0.13
CA ILE A 181 2.12 -4.90 -0.62
C ILE A 181 2.62 -4.81 -2.07
N MET A 182 3.93 -4.91 -2.30
CA MET A 182 4.50 -4.92 -3.66
C MET A 182 4.01 -6.13 -4.47
N LEU A 183 3.92 -7.31 -3.85
CA LEU A 183 3.43 -8.53 -4.49
C LEU A 183 1.92 -8.50 -4.72
N GLU A 184 1.15 -7.93 -3.80
CA GLU A 184 -0.27 -7.66 -4.00
C GLU A 184 -0.49 -6.65 -5.13
N ASN A 185 0.28 -5.57 -5.19
CA ASN A 185 0.25 -4.63 -6.31
C ASN A 185 0.60 -5.32 -7.64
N GLN A 186 1.51 -6.30 -7.63
CA GLN A 186 1.77 -7.10 -8.82
C GLN A 186 0.53 -7.91 -9.24
N ALA A 187 -0.15 -8.59 -8.31
CA ALA A 187 -1.37 -9.33 -8.64
C ALA A 187 -2.48 -8.40 -9.18
N ARG A 188 -2.63 -7.18 -8.65
CA ARG A 188 -3.54 -6.17 -9.21
C ARG A 188 -3.16 -5.81 -10.65
N ARG A 189 -1.85 -5.66 -10.93
CA ARG A 189 -1.34 -5.37 -12.27
C ARG A 189 -1.66 -6.49 -13.26
N GLU A 190 -1.55 -7.76 -12.86
CA GLU A 190 -1.96 -8.89 -13.70
C GLU A 190 -3.46 -8.85 -14.01
N TRP A 191 -4.31 -8.56 -13.02
CA TRP A 191 -5.75 -8.42 -13.24
C TRP A 191 -6.10 -7.25 -14.15
N LEU A 192 -5.41 -6.11 -14.02
CA LEU A 192 -5.62 -4.97 -14.91
C LEU A 192 -5.17 -5.26 -16.35
N THR A 193 -4.06 -5.98 -16.52
CA THR A 193 -3.60 -6.45 -17.83
C THR A 193 -4.67 -7.32 -18.50
N ALA A 194 -5.17 -8.31 -17.76
CA ALA A 194 -6.23 -9.19 -18.24
C ALA A 194 -7.53 -8.44 -18.55
N TRP A 195 -7.83 -7.37 -17.80
CA TRP A 195 -8.96 -6.48 -18.10
C TRP A 195 -8.78 -5.75 -19.43
N PHE A 196 -7.61 -5.14 -19.70
CA PHE A 196 -7.36 -4.45 -20.98
C PHE A 196 -7.40 -5.41 -22.18
N ASP A 197 -6.85 -6.62 -22.03
CA ASP A 197 -6.95 -7.66 -23.06
C ASP A 197 -8.41 -8.07 -23.32
N ALA A 198 -9.20 -8.21 -22.26
CA ALA A 198 -10.63 -8.49 -22.37
C ALA A 198 -11.39 -7.35 -23.04
N TYR A 199 -11.09 -6.09 -22.69
CA TYR A 199 -11.67 -4.91 -23.30
C TYR A 199 -11.43 -4.86 -24.81
N ASN A 200 -10.18 -5.10 -25.24
CA ASN A 200 -9.80 -5.13 -26.66
C ASN A 200 -10.53 -6.24 -27.44
N ARG A 201 -10.81 -7.38 -26.80
CA ARG A 201 -11.56 -8.50 -27.38
C ARG A 201 -13.07 -8.38 -27.22
N LYS A 202 -13.56 -7.34 -26.54
CA LYS A 202 -14.97 -7.17 -26.13
C LYS A 202 -15.51 -8.34 -25.29
N ASP A 203 -14.66 -8.93 -24.46
CA ASP A 203 -15.01 -9.99 -23.52
C ASP A 203 -15.53 -9.39 -22.21
N GLY A 204 -16.82 -9.09 -22.18
CA GLY A 204 -17.47 -8.49 -21.02
C GLY A 204 -17.43 -9.37 -19.76
N ALA A 205 -17.39 -10.70 -19.91
CA ALA A 205 -17.34 -11.61 -18.78
C ALA A 205 -15.98 -11.53 -18.07
N MET A 206 -14.89 -11.54 -18.85
CA MET A 206 -13.55 -11.40 -18.29
C MET A 206 -13.30 -9.98 -17.74
N MET A 207 -13.81 -8.94 -18.39
CA MET A 207 -13.78 -7.57 -17.84
C MET A 207 -14.46 -7.50 -16.47
N SER A 208 -15.66 -8.07 -16.35
CA SER A 208 -16.41 -8.08 -15.08
C SER A 208 -15.67 -8.87 -13.99
N LYS A 209 -15.13 -10.05 -14.34
CA LYS A 209 -14.31 -10.88 -13.43
C LYS A 209 -13.08 -10.12 -12.93
N ALA A 210 -12.34 -9.47 -13.83
CA ALA A 210 -11.14 -8.72 -13.47
C ALA A 210 -11.46 -7.50 -12.61
N GLY A 211 -12.50 -6.74 -12.93
CA GLY A 211 -12.94 -5.63 -12.09
C GLY A 211 -13.40 -6.07 -10.70
N LEU A 212 -14.09 -7.20 -10.59
CA LEU A 212 -14.46 -7.79 -9.29
C LEU A 212 -13.22 -8.15 -8.47
N MET A 213 -12.22 -8.77 -9.08
CA MET A 213 -10.97 -9.12 -8.39
C MET A 213 -10.17 -7.89 -7.96
N LEU A 214 -10.14 -6.84 -8.78
CA LEU A 214 -9.56 -5.54 -8.39
C LEU A 214 -10.31 -4.91 -7.21
N SER A 215 -11.65 -5.00 -7.20
CA SER A 215 -12.46 -4.54 -6.06
C SER A 215 -12.16 -5.33 -4.78
N GLN A 216 -12.05 -6.65 -4.87
CA GLN A 216 -11.72 -7.53 -3.74
C GLN A 216 -10.27 -7.38 -3.27
N SER A 217 -9.39 -6.81 -4.09
CA SER A 217 -7.99 -6.60 -3.71
C SER A 217 -7.80 -5.60 -2.56
N ALA A 218 -8.84 -4.84 -2.23
CA ALA A 218 -8.87 -4.00 -1.03
C ALA A 218 -8.84 -4.84 0.27
N ASP A 219 -9.30 -6.08 0.21
CA ASP A 219 -9.39 -7.00 1.35
C ASP A 219 -8.22 -8.01 1.40
N TRP A 220 -7.24 -7.88 0.52
CA TRP A 220 -6.08 -8.78 0.52
C TRP A 220 -5.23 -8.59 1.78
N PRO A 221 -4.53 -9.63 2.26
CA PRO A 221 -3.95 -9.64 3.61
C PRO A 221 -3.03 -8.45 3.92
N ALA A 222 -2.14 -8.08 3.00
CA ALA A 222 -1.21 -6.97 3.20
C ALA A 222 -1.94 -5.63 3.16
N GLU A 223 -2.82 -5.44 2.17
CA GLU A 223 -3.65 -4.23 2.06
C GLU A 223 -4.54 -4.02 3.29
N ALA A 224 -5.21 -5.08 3.76
CA ALA A 224 -6.08 -5.03 4.94
C ALA A 224 -5.30 -4.77 6.24
N ALA A 225 -4.00 -5.11 6.25
CA ALA A 225 -3.08 -4.83 7.35
C ALA A 225 -2.58 -3.38 7.34
N SER A 226 -2.25 -2.82 6.16
CA SER A 226 -1.71 -1.47 6.01
C SER A 226 -2.77 -0.38 5.94
N THR A 227 -3.92 -0.68 5.34
CA THR A 227 -4.83 0.34 4.84
C THR A 227 -6.25 0.13 5.33
N ARG A 228 -6.90 1.22 5.77
CA ARG A 228 -8.29 1.20 6.27
C ARG A 228 -9.02 2.50 5.96
N GLY A 229 -10.34 2.44 5.96
CA GLY A 229 -11.19 3.64 5.80
C GLY A 229 -11.34 4.04 4.34
N ALA A 230 -11.17 5.34 4.05
CA ALA A 230 -11.51 5.92 2.75
C ALA A 230 -10.82 5.25 1.55
N TYR A 231 -9.58 4.81 1.70
CA TYR A 231 -8.87 4.11 0.61
C TYR A 231 -9.54 2.78 0.23
N LEU A 232 -10.01 2.01 1.21
CA LEU A 232 -10.72 0.74 0.97
C LEU A 232 -11.98 0.99 0.14
N GLU A 233 -12.76 2.01 0.53
CA GLU A 233 -13.97 2.42 -0.20
C GLU A 233 -13.65 2.86 -1.63
N GLN A 234 -12.55 3.59 -1.82
CA GLN A 234 -12.08 4.03 -3.13
C GLN A 234 -11.66 2.85 -4.01
N MET A 235 -10.92 1.87 -3.48
CA MET A 235 -10.52 0.66 -4.20
C MET A 235 -11.73 -0.16 -4.65
N HIS A 236 -12.74 -0.30 -3.80
CA HIS A 236 -13.97 -0.97 -4.18
C HIS A 236 -14.68 -0.24 -5.32
N GLU A 237 -14.72 1.09 -5.29
CA GLU A 237 -15.34 1.91 -6.32
C GLU A 237 -14.58 1.82 -7.66
N TRP A 238 -13.25 1.87 -7.64
CA TRP A 238 -12.42 1.59 -8.83
C TRP A 238 -12.78 0.25 -9.45
N GLY A 239 -12.74 -0.83 -8.67
CA GLY A 239 -13.06 -2.16 -9.16
C GLY A 239 -14.48 -2.27 -9.70
N ARG A 240 -15.46 -1.60 -9.07
CA ARG A 240 -16.85 -1.56 -9.54
C ARG A 240 -16.97 -0.88 -10.91
N LEU A 241 -16.33 0.27 -11.10
CA LEU A 241 -16.35 1.00 -12.37
C LEU A 241 -15.68 0.18 -13.48
N ILE A 242 -14.50 -0.37 -13.18
CA ILE A 242 -13.74 -1.24 -14.10
C ILE A 242 -14.57 -2.47 -14.47
N ALA A 243 -15.27 -3.10 -13.52
CA ALA A 243 -16.13 -4.26 -13.79
C ALA A 243 -17.30 -3.96 -14.74
N THR A 244 -17.70 -2.69 -14.87
CA THR A 244 -18.74 -2.26 -15.81
C THR A 244 -18.21 -1.89 -17.20
N GLY A 245 -16.90 -2.01 -17.43
CA GLY A 245 -16.29 -1.66 -18.71
C GLY A 245 -15.86 -0.20 -18.86
N ASP A 246 -15.79 0.56 -17.76
CA ASP A 246 -15.32 1.96 -17.78
C ASP A 246 -13.80 2.00 -18.05
N TYR A 247 -13.44 2.26 -19.31
CA TYR A 247 -12.05 2.36 -19.77
C TYR A 247 -11.30 3.51 -19.14
N GLU A 248 -11.96 4.66 -18.93
CA GLU A 248 -11.32 5.79 -18.26
C GLU A 248 -11.02 5.46 -16.81
N ALA A 249 -11.89 4.70 -16.13
CA ALA A 249 -11.60 4.21 -14.80
C ALA A 249 -10.40 3.23 -14.79
N ALA A 250 -10.31 2.30 -15.75
CA ALA A 250 -9.15 1.40 -15.83
C ALA A 250 -7.82 2.16 -16.07
N GLN A 251 -7.84 3.18 -16.94
CA GLN A 251 -6.68 4.04 -17.21
C GLN A 251 -6.30 4.92 -16.02
N ALA A 252 -7.29 5.50 -15.36
CA ALA A 252 -7.08 6.35 -14.21
C ALA A 252 -6.57 5.54 -13.00
N PHE A 253 -7.01 4.29 -12.85
CA PHE A 253 -6.46 3.33 -11.89
C PHE A 253 -4.99 3.02 -12.17
N ALA A 254 -4.63 2.71 -13.43
CA ALA A 254 -3.23 2.52 -13.82
C ALA A 254 -2.37 3.76 -13.52
N THR A 255 -2.90 4.95 -13.82
CA THR A 255 -2.21 6.23 -13.58
C THR A 255 -2.00 6.47 -12.08
N TYR A 256 -3.02 6.21 -11.26
CA TYR A 256 -2.94 6.34 -9.80
C TYR A 256 -1.85 5.46 -9.18
N HIS A 257 -1.65 4.26 -9.73
CA HIS A 257 -0.59 3.35 -9.30
C HIS A 257 0.74 3.55 -10.06
N GLU A 258 0.85 4.57 -10.91
CA GLU A 258 2.04 4.91 -11.70
C GLU A 258 2.47 3.79 -12.68
N TRP A 259 1.51 3.03 -13.22
CA TRP A 259 1.76 1.93 -14.16
C TRP A 259 1.73 2.42 -15.61
N SER A 260 2.84 3.07 -16.00
CA SER A 260 2.97 3.76 -17.29
C SER A 260 2.74 2.89 -18.52
N GLU A 261 2.94 1.56 -18.44
CA GLU A 261 2.75 0.66 -19.57
C GLU A 261 1.30 0.53 -20.04
N PHE A 262 0.33 0.85 -19.18
CA PHE A 262 -1.08 0.90 -19.55
C PHE A 262 -1.52 2.26 -20.07
N SER A 263 -0.68 3.30 -19.89
CA SER A 263 -1.05 4.68 -20.21
C SER A 263 -1.30 4.84 -21.70
N ASP A 264 -2.42 5.46 -22.05
CA ASP A 264 -2.70 5.93 -23.41
C ASP A 264 -2.17 7.37 -23.66
N GLY A 265 -1.42 7.93 -22.71
CA GLY A 265 -0.83 9.27 -22.78
C GLY A 265 -1.78 10.42 -22.42
N LYS A 266 -3.03 10.15 -22.01
CA LYS A 266 -3.96 11.18 -21.55
C LYS A 266 -3.83 11.45 -20.04
N ASP A 267 -4.25 12.65 -19.64
CA ASP A 267 -4.35 13.03 -18.23
C ASP A 267 -5.70 12.57 -17.65
N TYR A 268 -5.61 11.70 -16.65
CA TYR A 268 -6.75 11.13 -15.94
C TYR A 268 -6.95 11.72 -14.54
N SER A 269 -6.22 12.78 -14.17
CA SER A 269 -6.28 13.39 -12.83
C SER A 269 -7.69 13.81 -12.39
N VAL A 270 -8.51 14.32 -13.31
CA VAL A 270 -9.93 14.67 -13.05
C VAL A 270 -10.74 13.41 -12.77
N VAL A 271 -10.59 12.36 -13.58
CA VAL A 271 -11.29 11.07 -13.40
C VAL A 271 -10.89 10.45 -12.05
N THR A 272 -9.60 10.44 -11.74
CA THR A 272 -9.08 10.01 -10.43
C THR A 272 -9.71 10.82 -9.31
N GLY A 273 -9.74 12.15 -9.40
CA GLY A 273 -10.36 13.03 -8.40
C GLY A 273 -11.85 12.75 -8.19
N ASP A 274 -12.61 12.55 -9.27
CA ASP A 274 -14.04 12.24 -9.20
C ASP A 274 -14.30 10.89 -8.54
N ILE A 275 -13.45 9.89 -8.78
CA ILE A 275 -13.57 8.57 -8.16
C ILE A 275 -13.20 8.63 -6.68
N LEU A 276 -12.10 9.31 -6.35
CA LEU A 276 -11.64 9.47 -4.96
C LEU A 276 -12.65 10.24 -4.09
N THR A 277 -13.45 11.12 -4.69
CA THR A 277 -14.50 11.90 -4.00
C THR A 277 -15.88 11.25 -4.07
N GLY A 278 -16.04 10.15 -4.80
CA GLY A 278 -17.35 9.50 -5.04
C GLY A 278 -18.30 10.32 -5.93
N ALA A 279 -17.77 11.29 -6.68
CA ALA A 279 -18.56 12.13 -7.59
C ALA A 279 -18.83 11.45 -8.94
N ARG A 280 -18.05 10.42 -9.32
CA ARG A 280 -18.24 9.71 -10.59
C ARG A 280 -19.46 8.80 -10.52
N VAL A 281 -20.44 9.05 -11.39
CA VAL A 281 -21.62 8.20 -11.58
C VAL A 281 -21.50 7.51 -12.94
N VAL A 282 -21.65 6.19 -12.98
CA VAL A 282 -21.78 5.47 -14.25
C VAL A 282 -23.11 5.88 -14.86
N VAL A 283 -23.07 6.64 -15.96
CA VAL A 283 -24.25 6.83 -16.79
C VAL A 283 -24.39 5.55 -17.61
N PRO A 284 -25.42 4.72 -17.42
CA PRO A 284 -25.63 3.56 -18.27
C PRO A 284 -25.78 4.07 -19.70
N GLU A 285 -24.95 3.59 -20.63
CA GLU A 285 -25.15 3.89 -22.05
C GLU A 285 -26.57 3.44 -22.40
N GLU A 286 -27.43 4.40 -22.76
CA GLU A 286 -28.75 4.11 -23.29
C GLU A 286 -28.55 3.25 -24.53
N GLY A 287 -28.93 1.98 -24.42
CA GLY A 287 -28.67 0.97 -25.45
C GLY A 287 -29.13 1.46 -26.81
N ASN A 288 -28.19 1.65 -27.73
CA ASN A 288 -28.47 1.63 -29.15
C ASN A 288 -28.81 0.18 -29.51
N SER A 289 -30.10 -0.13 -29.34
CA SER A 289 -30.79 -1.31 -29.88
C SER A 289 -30.78 -1.34 -31.40
#